data_AF-A0A8T4ZP28-F1
#
_entry.id   AF-A0A8T4ZP28-F1
#
_cell.length_a   1.000
_cell.length_b   1.000
_cell.length_c   1.000
_cell.angle_alpha   90.00
_cell.angle_beta   90.00
_cell.angle_gamma   90.00
#
_symmetry.space_group_name_H-M   'P 1'
#
loop_
_entity.id
_entity.type
_entity.pdbx_description
1 polymer ?
#
loop_
_entity_poly.entity_id
_entity_poly.type
_entity_poly.pdbx_seq_one_letter_code
_entity_poly.pdbx_strand_id
1 'polypeptide(L)'
;MEKASRREYPMNFVELLLSEKLKDREPMLEVLGSDRKVLQIACQDLINYLKVHWDLVGKEASECELVERLEKFYNENPSELSEFLSIWTGIWFEKWIERVKLLIGNENSKRWNKVTKILSDAEPLWKDLANRQEMEEIVTSTLIRNGEICGTSILAENLLKMELGEEKREYANESEQVVNVINNALRKAKELAQSKGPLIFVKIDKGYYQSH
;
A
#
# COMPACT_ATOMS: atom_id res chain seq x y z
N MET A 1 12.47 25.73 24.88
CA MET A 1 12.77 24.38 24.34
C MET A 1 11.77 24.09 23.26
N GLU A 2 12.19 24.29 22.01
CA GLU A 2 11.38 24.13 20.80
C GLU A 2 10.83 22.70 20.69
N LYS A 3 9.53 22.63 20.39
CA LYS A 3 8.87 21.40 19.96
C LYS A 3 9.48 21.01 18.62
N ALA A 4 10.10 19.84 18.56
CA ALA A 4 10.50 19.18 17.33
C ALA A 4 9.27 19.11 16.40
N SER A 5 9.37 19.83 15.28
CA SER A 5 8.44 19.76 14.16
C SER A 5 8.40 18.30 13.67
N ARG A 6 7.21 17.71 13.65
CA ARG A 6 7.01 16.35 13.12
C ARG A 6 7.35 16.35 11.63
N ARG A 7 8.16 15.37 11.22
CA ARG A 7 8.64 15.15 9.87
C ARG A 7 7.48 14.85 8.90
N GLU A 8 7.03 15.85 8.15
CA GLU A 8 6.09 15.73 7.00
C GLU A 8 6.79 15.84 5.63
N TYR A 9 8.12 15.94 5.61
CA TYR A 9 8.90 16.31 4.42
C TYR A 9 8.90 15.32 3.24
N PRO A 10 8.97 13.97 3.40
CA PRO A 10 9.09 13.06 2.26
C PRO A 10 7.84 13.03 1.38
N MET A 11 6.67 13.07 2.03
CA MET A 11 5.37 12.92 1.37
C MET A 11 5.10 14.07 0.41
N ASN A 12 5.42 15.32 0.79
CA ASN A 12 5.09 16.49 -0.03
C ASN A 12 5.89 16.52 -1.35
N PHE A 13 7.15 16.09 -1.34
CA PHE A 13 7.98 16.04 -2.54
C PHE A 13 7.54 14.92 -3.50
N VAL A 14 7.30 13.72 -2.98
CA VAL A 14 6.81 12.59 -3.80
C VAL A 14 5.40 12.86 -4.33
N GLU A 15 4.52 13.47 -3.52
CA GLU A 15 3.18 13.90 -3.93
C GLU A 15 3.24 14.87 -5.12
N LEU A 16 4.12 15.87 -5.08
CA LEU A 16 4.34 16.79 -6.20
C LEU A 16 4.74 16.03 -7.47
N LEU A 17 5.78 15.19 -7.39
CA LEU A 17 6.29 14.43 -8.52
C LEU A 17 5.24 13.51 -9.16
N LEU A 18 4.43 12.83 -8.35
CA LEU A 18 3.43 11.89 -8.84
C LEU A 18 2.12 12.55 -9.27
N SER A 19 1.74 13.69 -8.66
CA SER A 19 0.50 14.38 -9.00
C SER A 19 0.47 14.82 -10.46
N GLU A 20 1.59 15.33 -10.98
CA GLU A 20 1.73 15.71 -12.39
C GLU A 20 1.65 14.49 -13.30
N LYS A 21 2.40 13.42 -13.01
CA LYS A 21 2.42 12.20 -13.83
C LYS A 21 1.07 11.48 -13.89
N LEU A 22 0.34 11.46 -12.77
CA LEU A 22 -1.01 10.88 -12.74
C LEU A 22 -2.00 11.74 -13.53
N LYS A 23 -1.89 13.06 -13.46
CA LYS A 23 -2.75 13.98 -14.21
C LYS A 23 -2.48 13.94 -15.72
N ASP A 24 -1.23 13.78 -16.12
CA ASP A 24 -0.86 13.57 -17.53
C ASP A 24 -1.46 12.27 -18.08
N ARG A 25 -1.59 11.26 -17.23
CA ARG A 25 -2.12 9.93 -17.58
C ARG A 25 -3.64 9.90 -17.63
N GLU A 26 -4.30 10.43 -16.61
CA GLU A 26 -5.75 10.51 -16.49
C GLU A 26 -6.16 11.93 -16.09
N PRO A 27 -6.42 12.82 -17.07
CA PRO A 27 -6.75 14.21 -16.80
C PRO A 27 -8.04 14.42 -16.00
N MET A 28 -8.94 13.42 -15.96
CA MET A 28 -10.18 13.48 -15.19
C MET A 28 -9.97 13.13 -13.71
N LEU A 29 -8.81 12.58 -13.33
CA LEU A 29 -8.52 12.19 -11.95
C LEU A 29 -8.25 13.44 -11.09
N GLU A 30 -9.13 13.72 -10.13
CA GLU A 30 -9.02 14.88 -9.25
C GLU A 30 -8.08 14.59 -8.07
N VAL A 31 -6.78 14.39 -8.35
CA VAL A 31 -5.76 13.96 -7.36
C VAL A 31 -5.55 14.92 -6.18
N LEU A 32 -5.96 16.19 -6.32
CA LEU A 32 -5.95 17.19 -5.23
C LEU A 32 -7.33 17.38 -4.59
N GLY A 33 -8.37 16.72 -5.11
CA GLY A 33 -9.76 16.83 -4.69
C GLY A 33 -10.33 15.48 -4.27
N SER A 34 -11.40 15.06 -4.95
CA SER A 34 -12.18 13.85 -4.63
C SER A 34 -11.36 12.55 -4.68
N ASP A 35 -10.36 12.49 -5.57
CA ASP A 35 -9.51 11.32 -5.80
C ASP A 35 -8.17 11.37 -5.04
N ARG A 36 -8.02 12.26 -4.04
CA ARG A 36 -6.77 12.40 -3.27
C ARG A 36 -6.24 11.09 -2.70
N LYS A 37 -7.12 10.14 -2.37
CA LYS A 37 -6.72 8.84 -1.85
C LYS A 37 -5.92 8.02 -2.88
N VAL A 38 -6.17 8.20 -4.18
CA VAL A 38 -5.43 7.55 -5.26
C VAL A 38 -3.97 8.03 -5.25
N LEU A 39 -3.75 9.34 -5.16
CA LEU A 39 -2.41 9.92 -5.05
C LEU A 39 -1.67 9.42 -3.81
N GLN A 40 -2.34 9.40 -2.65
CA GLN A 40 -1.71 8.90 -1.42
C GLN A 40 -1.26 7.44 -1.53
N ILE A 41 -2.06 6.58 -2.18
CA ILE A 41 -1.69 5.19 -2.39
C ILE A 41 -0.53 5.08 -3.36
N ALA A 42 -0.55 5.84 -4.47
CA ALA A 42 0.57 5.89 -5.42
C ALA A 42 1.88 6.34 -4.75
N CYS A 43 1.85 7.38 -3.90
CA CYS A 43 3.02 7.83 -3.15
C CYS A 43 3.56 6.74 -2.22
N GLN A 44 2.68 6.08 -1.47
CA GLN A 44 3.07 5.01 -0.56
C GLN A 44 3.67 3.82 -1.33
N ASP A 45 3.06 3.44 -2.44
CA ASP A 45 3.52 2.35 -3.29
C ASP A 45 4.88 2.66 -3.94
N LEU A 46 5.11 3.91 -4.39
CA LEU A 46 6.41 4.33 -4.90
C LEU A 46 7.48 4.28 -3.80
N ILE A 47 7.18 4.79 -2.60
CA ILE A 47 8.09 4.72 -1.46
C ILE A 47 8.45 3.26 -1.16
N ASN A 48 7.46 2.36 -1.11
CA ASN A 48 7.68 0.94 -0.88
C ASN A 48 8.53 0.32 -1.99
N TYR A 49 8.22 0.62 -3.25
CA TYR A 49 8.97 0.17 -4.42
C TYR A 49 10.44 0.58 -4.33
N LEU A 50 10.70 1.87 -4.07
CA LEU A 50 12.06 2.38 -3.92
C LEU A 50 12.77 1.74 -2.74
N LYS A 51 12.12 1.58 -1.59
CA LYS A 51 12.72 0.87 -0.43
C LYS A 51 13.16 -0.54 -0.79
N VAL A 52 12.37 -1.28 -1.56
CA VAL A 52 12.73 -2.64 -1.99
C VAL A 52 13.91 -2.62 -2.98
N HIS A 53 13.86 -1.76 -3.98
CA HIS A 53 14.87 -1.74 -5.05
C HIS A 53 16.19 -1.06 -4.66
N TRP A 54 16.17 -0.19 -3.64
CA TRP A 54 17.36 0.42 -3.06
C TRP A 54 17.90 -0.33 -1.84
N ASP A 55 17.35 -1.50 -1.54
CA ASP A 55 17.75 -2.36 -0.43
C ASP A 55 17.67 -1.63 0.92
N LEU A 56 16.58 -0.89 1.15
CA LEU A 56 16.33 -0.12 2.37
C LEU A 56 15.38 -0.82 3.35
N VAL A 57 14.79 -1.94 2.96
CA VAL A 57 13.88 -2.73 3.78
C VAL A 57 14.55 -3.15 5.10
N GLY A 58 13.90 -2.88 6.23
CA GLY A 58 14.40 -3.24 7.57
C GLY A 58 15.56 -2.40 8.08
N LYS A 59 15.99 -1.36 7.35
CA LYS A 59 17.04 -0.44 7.82
C LYS A 59 16.45 0.64 8.73
N GLU A 60 17.09 0.86 9.88
CA GLU A 60 16.68 1.86 10.87
C GLU A 60 16.63 3.29 10.29
N ALA A 61 17.55 3.63 9.39
CA ALA A 61 17.62 4.94 8.72
C ALA A 61 16.94 4.96 7.34
N SER A 62 16.11 3.95 7.00
CA SER A 62 15.54 3.77 5.65
C SER A 62 14.80 5.00 5.11
N GLU A 63 14.07 5.72 5.97
CA GLU A 63 13.32 6.91 5.57
C GLU A 63 14.24 8.08 5.20
N CYS A 64 15.24 8.36 6.04
CA CYS A 64 16.21 9.42 5.78
C CYS A 64 17.02 9.10 4.51
N GLU A 65 17.50 7.86 4.39
CA GLU A 65 18.30 7.41 3.25
C GLU A 65 17.49 7.45 1.94
N LEU A 66 16.20 7.12 1.97
CA LEU A 66 15.32 7.23 0.82
C LEU A 66 15.18 8.69 0.35
N VAL A 67 14.93 9.62 1.28
CA VAL A 67 14.79 11.04 0.96
C VAL A 67 16.08 11.59 0.37
N GLU A 68 17.21 11.35 1.02
CA GLU A 68 18.52 11.82 0.55
C GLU A 68 18.85 11.28 -0.85
N ARG A 69 18.59 10.00 -1.10
CA ARG A 69 18.81 9.39 -2.43
C ARG A 69 17.89 9.98 -3.49
N LEU A 70 16.61 10.19 -3.17
CA LEU A 70 15.64 10.73 -4.12
C LEU A 70 15.93 12.20 -4.44
N GLU A 71 16.23 13.03 -3.43
CA GLU A 71 16.63 14.43 -3.62
C GLU A 71 17.92 14.55 -4.44
N LYS A 72 18.92 13.72 -4.13
CA LYS A 72 20.16 13.65 -4.91
C LYS A 72 19.87 13.30 -6.37
N PHE A 73 19.06 12.27 -6.61
CA PHE A 73 18.74 11.84 -7.98
C PHE A 73 17.93 12.89 -8.75
N TYR A 74 17.01 13.59 -8.09
CA TYR A 74 16.28 14.72 -8.66
C TYR A 74 17.22 15.86 -9.06
N ASN A 75 18.20 16.20 -8.22
CA ASN A 75 19.13 17.29 -8.50
C ASN A 75 20.17 16.94 -9.57
N GLU A 76 20.67 15.70 -9.58
CA GLU A 76 21.73 15.26 -10.48
C GLU A 76 21.20 14.80 -11.84
N ASN A 77 20.05 14.12 -11.87
CA ASN A 77 19.48 13.47 -13.07
C ASN A 77 17.96 13.70 -13.21
N PRO A 78 17.49 14.97 -13.26
CA PRO A 78 16.05 15.28 -13.25
C PRO A 78 15.28 14.69 -14.44
N SER A 79 15.92 14.60 -15.61
CA SER A 79 15.28 14.03 -16.81
C SER A 79 15.08 12.52 -16.68
N GLU A 80 16.09 11.79 -16.21
CA GLU A 80 16.00 10.34 -16.00
C GLU A 80 14.96 10.00 -14.92
N LEU A 81 14.93 10.76 -13.82
CA LEU A 81 13.89 10.59 -12.80
C LEU A 81 12.49 10.84 -13.37
N SER A 82 12.32 11.88 -14.19
CA SER A 82 11.04 12.19 -14.84
C SER A 82 10.59 11.06 -15.78
N GLU A 83 11.50 10.48 -16.55
CA GLU A 83 11.23 9.32 -17.42
C GLU A 83 10.88 8.07 -16.62
N PHE A 84 11.66 7.77 -15.57
CA PHE A 84 11.40 6.67 -14.64
C PHE A 84 9.99 6.80 -14.04
N LEU A 85 9.64 7.97 -13.51
CA LEU A 85 8.33 8.20 -12.90
C LEU A 85 7.21 8.05 -13.93
N SER A 86 7.41 8.52 -15.16
CA SER A 86 6.44 8.34 -16.24
C SER A 86 6.16 6.87 -16.52
N ILE A 87 7.22 6.05 -16.64
CA ILE A 87 7.10 4.60 -16.86
C ILE A 87 6.50 3.90 -15.64
N TRP A 88 6.95 4.25 -14.43
CA TRP A 88 6.47 3.64 -13.20
C TRP A 88 5.00 3.94 -12.95
N THR A 89 4.58 5.22 -13.04
CA THR A 89 3.17 5.62 -12.97
C THR A 89 2.37 4.97 -14.10
N GLY A 90 2.99 4.82 -15.28
CA GLY A 90 2.66 3.89 -16.36
C GLY A 90 2.07 2.56 -15.87
N ILE A 91 2.95 1.75 -15.32
CA ILE A 91 2.65 0.38 -14.89
C ILE A 91 1.74 0.38 -13.66
N TRP A 92 1.97 1.29 -12.72
CA TRP A 92 1.20 1.38 -11.48
C TRP A 92 -0.28 1.65 -11.75
N PHE A 93 -0.60 2.57 -12.66
CA PHE A 93 -1.99 2.93 -12.94
C PHE A 93 -2.76 1.81 -13.65
N GLU A 94 -2.10 1.05 -14.53
CA GLU A 94 -2.70 -0.16 -15.13
C GLU A 94 -3.03 -1.19 -14.05
N LYS A 95 -2.14 -1.38 -13.08
CA LYS A 95 -2.39 -2.21 -11.91
C LYS A 95 -3.50 -1.65 -11.03
N TRP A 96 -3.55 -0.34 -10.81
CA TRP A 96 -4.62 0.31 -10.06
C TRP A 96 -6.00 0.02 -10.66
N ILE A 97 -6.15 0.19 -11.97
CA ILE A 97 -7.40 -0.14 -12.68
C ILE A 97 -7.73 -1.63 -12.56
N GLU A 98 -6.73 -2.50 -12.64
CA GLU A 98 -6.93 -3.95 -12.50
C GLU A 98 -7.37 -4.33 -11.08
N ARG A 99 -6.74 -3.74 -10.06
CA ARG A 99 -6.84 -4.17 -8.65
C ARG A 99 -7.98 -3.51 -7.91
N VAL A 100 -8.40 -2.31 -8.27
CA VAL A 100 -9.36 -1.53 -7.48
C VAL A 100 -10.75 -1.59 -8.10
N LYS A 101 -11.73 -2.08 -7.34
CA LYS A 101 -13.14 -2.05 -7.71
C LYS A 101 -13.95 -1.23 -6.73
N LEU A 102 -14.67 -0.23 -7.24
CA LEU A 102 -15.65 0.53 -6.48
C LEU A 102 -16.91 -0.34 -6.26
N LEU A 103 -17.34 -0.47 -5.02
CA LEU A 103 -18.59 -1.14 -4.65
C LEU A 103 -19.70 -0.09 -4.53
N ILE A 104 -20.65 -0.13 -5.48
CA ILE A 104 -21.83 0.73 -5.49
C ILE A 104 -23.03 -0.10 -5.02
N GLY A 105 -23.72 0.39 -3.97
CA GLY A 105 -24.91 -0.28 -3.45
C GLY A 105 -24.62 -1.63 -2.78
N ASN A 106 -25.31 -2.69 -3.20
CA ASN A 106 -25.28 -4.03 -2.57
C ASN A 106 -24.54 -5.10 -3.40
N GLU A 107 -23.82 -4.72 -4.45
CA GLU A 107 -23.08 -5.66 -5.32
C GLU A 107 -22.10 -6.53 -4.51
N ASN A 108 -22.13 -7.85 -4.76
CA ASN A 108 -21.23 -8.85 -4.14
C ASN A 108 -21.17 -8.83 -2.59
N SER A 109 -22.16 -8.23 -1.93
CA SER A 109 -22.21 -8.00 -0.49
C SER A 109 -21.92 -9.24 0.37
N LYS A 110 -22.39 -10.45 0.01
CA LYS A 110 -22.19 -11.64 0.88
C LYS A 110 -20.73 -12.07 1.02
N ARG A 111 -19.96 -12.12 -0.07
CA ARG A 111 -18.53 -12.51 -0.03
C ARG A 111 -17.70 -11.43 0.67
N TRP A 112 -18.00 -10.17 0.40
CA TRP A 112 -17.30 -9.04 1.00
C TRP A 112 -17.63 -8.85 2.47
N ASN A 113 -18.88 -9.01 2.87
CA ASN A 113 -19.27 -8.98 4.28
C ASN A 113 -18.50 -10.03 5.08
N LYS A 114 -18.18 -11.20 4.49
CA LYS A 114 -17.33 -12.20 5.15
C LYS A 114 -15.89 -11.71 5.30
N VAL A 115 -15.27 -11.20 4.25
CA VAL A 115 -13.88 -10.67 4.30
C VAL A 115 -13.79 -9.47 5.25
N THR A 116 -14.68 -8.49 5.11
CA THR A 116 -14.74 -7.32 6.00
C THR A 116 -14.96 -7.72 7.45
N LYS A 117 -15.79 -8.74 7.71
CA LYS A 117 -15.95 -9.27 9.07
C LYS A 117 -14.64 -9.87 9.60
N ILE A 118 -13.96 -10.71 8.82
CA ILE A 118 -12.65 -11.29 9.23
C ILE A 118 -11.65 -10.17 9.53
N LEU A 119 -11.52 -9.17 8.65
CA LEU A 119 -10.62 -8.04 8.84
C LEU A 119 -10.98 -7.22 10.10
N SER A 120 -12.27 -6.99 10.34
CA SER A 120 -12.76 -6.28 11.52
C SER A 120 -12.55 -7.06 12.81
N ASP A 121 -12.72 -8.38 12.77
CA ASP A 121 -12.53 -9.26 13.93
C ASP A 121 -11.04 -9.41 14.27
N ALA A 122 -10.15 -9.33 13.27
CA ALA A 122 -8.69 -9.36 13.44
C ALA A 122 -8.09 -8.01 13.85
N GLU A 123 -8.81 -6.90 13.69
CA GLU A 123 -8.32 -5.55 13.96
C GLU A 123 -7.78 -5.33 15.39
N PRO A 124 -8.43 -5.83 16.46
CA PRO A 124 -7.89 -5.69 17.82
C PRO A 124 -6.56 -6.43 17.99
N LEU A 125 -6.50 -7.68 17.52
CA LEU A 125 -5.28 -8.50 17.58
C LEU A 125 -4.15 -7.86 16.77
N TRP A 126 -4.48 -7.32 15.59
CA TRP A 126 -3.52 -6.62 14.74
C TRP A 126 -2.92 -5.39 15.42
N LYS A 127 -3.74 -4.62 16.16
CA LYS A 127 -3.30 -3.42 16.87
C LYS A 127 -2.36 -3.72 18.04
N ASP A 128 -2.54 -4.88 18.68
CA ASP A 128 -1.78 -5.30 19.85
C ASP A 128 -0.41 -5.90 19.50
N LEU A 129 -0.17 -6.28 18.23
CA LEU A 129 1.13 -6.81 17.78
C LEU A 129 2.21 -5.72 17.76
N ALA A 130 3.28 -5.94 18.52
CA ALA A 130 4.40 -5.01 18.63
C ALA A 130 5.20 -4.86 17.32
N ASN A 131 5.32 -5.95 16.55
CA ASN A 131 6.16 -6.04 15.35
C ASN A 131 5.38 -5.91 14.03
N ARG A 132 4.20 -5.28 14.07
CA ARG A 132 3.29 -5.16 12.92
C ARG A 132 3.94 -4.49 11.71
N GLN A 133 4.80 -3.50 11.95
CA GLN A 133 5.44 -2.72 10.90
C GLN A 133 6.46 -3.56 10.14
N GLU A 134 7.27 -4.35 10.86
CA GLU A 134 8.22 -5.28 10.27
C GLU A 134 7.50 -6.39 9.49
N MET A 135 6.38 -6.90 10.02
CA MET A 135 5.55 -7.88 9.32
C MET A 135 5.02 -7.33 7.99
N GLU A 136 4.42 -6.13 8.01
CA GLU A 136 3.94 -5.45 6.80
C GLU A 136 5.07 -5.20 5.80
N GLU A 137 6.25 -4.79 6.26
CA GLU A 137 7.38 -4.48 5.39
C GLU A 137 7.90 -5.72 4.65
N ILE A 138 7.98 -6.87 5.33
CA ILE A 138 8.41 -8.14 4.72
C ILE A 138 7.39 -8.63 3.69
N VAL A 139 6.09 -8.54 4.01
CA VAL A 139 5.02 -8.93 3.06
C VAL A 139 4.97 -7.97 1.88
N THR A 140 5.11 -6.67 2.11
CA THR A 140 5.20 -5.63 1.07
C THR A 140 6.39 -5.88 0.13
N SER A 141 7.57 -6.17 0.69
CA SER A 141 8.76 -6.54 -0.09
C SER A 141 8.52 -7.79 -0.94
N THR A 142 7.78 -8.76 -0.40
CA THR A 142 7.41 -9.98 -1.15
C THR A 142 6.45 -9.68 -2.30
N LEU A 143 5.44 -8.84 -2.10
CA LEU A 143 4.53 -8.40 -3.17
C LEU A 143 5.30 -7.73 -4.32
N ILE A 144 6.16 -6.75 -3.99
CA ILE A 144 6.94 -5.99 -4.98
C ILE A 144 7.91 -6.89 -5.73
N ARG A 145 8.64 -7.77 -5.03
CA ARG A 145 9.55 -8.74 -5.67
C ARG A 145 8.85 -9.72 -6.61
N ASN A 146 7.53 -9.87 -6.50
CA ASN A 146 6.71 -10.69 -7.38
C ASN A 146 5.88 -9.87 -8.39
N GLY A 147 6.19 -8.57 -8.53
CA GLY A 147 5.60 -7.70 -9.56
C GLY A 147 4.28 -7.03 -9.17
N GLU A 148 3.85 -7.15 -7.91
CA GLU A 148 2.74 -6.36 -7.40
C GLU A 148 3.25 -5.03 -6.85
N ILE A 149 2.93 -3.94 -7.55
CA ILE A 149 3.38 -2.59 -7.20
C ILE A 149 2.22 -1.69 -6.76
N CYS A 150 0.98 -2.17 -6.79
CA CYS A 150 -0.20 -1.37 -6.51
C CYS A 150 -0.89 -1.80 -5.21
N GLY A 151 -1.18 -0.84 -4.34
CA GLY A 151 -1.84 -1.01 -3.05
C GLY A 151 -1.08 -1.95 -2.13
N THR A 152 0.26 -1.94 -2.18
CA THR A 152 1.08 -2.99 -1.55
C THR A 152 0.91 -3.00 -0.03
N SER A 153 0.82 -1.83 0.60
CA SER A 153 0.54 -1.71 2.04
C SER A 153 -0.85 -2.24 2.40
N ILE A 154 -1.88 -1.90 1.60
CA ILE A 154 -3.26 -2.37 1.81
C ILE A 154 -3.33 -3.89 1.70
N LEU A 155 -2.68 -4.46 0.69
CA LEU A 155 -2.64 -5.90 0.45
C LEU A 155 -1.86 -6.62 1.54
N ALA A 156 -0.71 -6.09 1.96
CA ALA A 156 0.10 -6.67 3.02
C ALA A 156 -0.67 -6.73 4.34
N GLU A 157 -1.25 -5.61 4.78
CA GLU A 157 -2.05 -5.52 5.99
C GLU A 157 -3.25 -6.48 5.94
N ASN A 158 -3.98 -6.50 4.83
CA ASN A 158 -5.14 -7.40 4.67
C ASN A 158 -4.75 -8.88 4.71
N LEU A 159 -3.64 -9.26 4.08
CA LEU A 159 -3.15 -10.65 4.12
C LEU A 159 -2.81 -11.07 5.55
N LEU A 160 -2.11 -10.21 6.30
CA LEU A 160 -1.76 -10.47 7.69
C LEU A 160 -3.00 -10.57 8.58
N LYS A 161 -3.94 -9.63 8.45
CA LYS A 161 -5.21 -9.66 9.18
C LYS A 161 -6.06 -10.88 8.86
N MET A 162 -6.09 -11.31 7.59
CA MET A 162 -6.79 -12.53 7.19
C MET A 162 -6.19 -13.77 7.88
N GLU A 163 -4.87 -13.88 7.95
CA GLU A 163 -4.21 -14.99 8.65
C GLU A 163 -4.43 -14.94 10.17
N LEU A 164 -4.52 -13.74 10.75
CA LEU A 164 -4.83 -13.56 12.17
C LEU A 164 -6.29 -13.87 12.51
N GLY A 165 -7.22 -13.57 11.60
CA GLY A 165 -8.65 -13.77 11.77
C GLY A 165 -9.18 -15.14 11.33
N GLU A 166 -8.37 -15.95 10.64
CA GLU A 166 -8.70 -17.36 10.38
C GLU A 166 -8.72 -18.15 11.71
N GLU A 167 -9.72 -19.03 11.87
CA GLU A 167 -10.16 -19.66 13.14
C GLU A 167 -9.05 -20.04 14.12
N LYS A 168 -9.34 -19.83 15.42
CA LYS A 168 -8.53 -20.11 16.63
C LYS A 168 -7.55 -21.27 16.47
N ARG A 169 -6.39 -21.01 15.88
CA ARG A 169 -5.24 -21.89 16.00
C ARG A 169 -4.68 -21.68 17.39
N GLU A 170 -4.59 -22.75 18.16
CA GLU A 170 -3.85 -22.73 19.41
C GLU A 170 -2.38 -22.69 19.06
N TYR A 171 -1.76 -21.53 19.28
CA TYR A 171 -0.32 -21.36 19.20
C TYR A 171 0.26 -21.55 20.60
N ALA A 172 1.41 -22.21 20.71
CA ALA A 172 2.08 -22.42 21.99
C ALA A 172 2.59 -21.09 22.59
N ASN A 173 2.88 -20.09 21.75
CA ASN A 173 3.28 -18.74 22.15
C ASN A 173 3.11 -17.72 21.00
N GLU A 174 3.28 -16.44 21.31
CA GLU A 174 3.19 -15.33 20.37
C GLU A 174 4.20 -15.42 19.21
N SER A 175 5.43 -15.85 19.48
CA SER A 175 6.45 -16.01 18.44
C SER A 175 6.05 -17.04 17.39
N GLU A 176 5.47 -18.17 17.82
CA GLU A 176 4.93 -19.18 16.92
C GLU A 176 3.76 -18.63 16.09
N GLN A 177 2.86 -17.86 16.70
CA GLN A 177 1.77 -17.19 16.00
C GLN A 177 2.30 -16.26 14.90
N VAL A 178 3.23 -15.36 15.25
CA VAL A 178 3.85 -14.39 14.32
C VAL A 178 4.50 -15.12 13.14
N VAL A 179 5.34 -16.13 13.40
CA VAL A 179 6.04 -16.86 12.34
C VAL A 179 5.06 -17.56 11.40
N ASN A 180 4.00 -18.17 11.93
CA ASN A 180 2.98 -18.84 11.11
C ASN A 180 2.18 -17.85 10.26
N VAL A 181 1.76 -16.73 10.85
CA VAL A 181 1.01 -15.66 10.17
C VAL A 181 1.85 -15.10 9.02
N ILE A 182 3.12 -14.76 9.29
CA ILE A 182 4.03 -14.26 8.25
C ILE A 182 4.20 -15.29 7.15
N ASN A 183 4.57 -16.54 7.47
CA ASN A 183 4.84 -17.56 6.45
C ASN A 183 3.64 -17.82 5.53
N ASN A 184 2.42 -17.84 6.08
CA ASN A 184 1.22 -17.99 5.27
C ASN A 184 0.94 -16.74 4.43
N ALA A 185 1.09 -15.54 5.01
CA ALA A 185 0.94 -14.28 4.28
C ALA A 185 1.95 -14.17 3.12
N LEU A 186 3.20 -14.58 3.30
CA LEU A 186 4.22 -14.60 2.25
C LEU A 186 3.88 -15.56 1.11
N ARG A 187 3.31 -16.73 1.42
CA ARG A 187 2.81 -17.66 0.39
C ARG A 187 1.67 -17.02 -0.39
N LYS A 188 0.65 -16.50 0.30
CA LYS A 188 -0.51 -15.84 -0.33
C LYS A 188 -0.10 -14.60 -1.13
N ALA A 189 0.89 -13.82 -0.68
CA ALA A 189 1.41 -12.66 -1.41
C ALA A 189 1.99 -13.03 -2.78
N LYS A 190 2.76 -14.12 -2.87
CA LYS A 190 3.31 -14.62 -4.14
C LYS A 190 2.21 -15.04 -5.12
N GLU A 191 1.22 -15.78 -4.64
CA GLU A 191 0.07 -16.22 -5.44
C GLU A 191 -0.76 -15.03 -5.91
N LEU A 192 -1.02 -14.07 -5.02
CA LEU A 192 -1.81 -12.89 -5.28
C LEU A 192 -1.16 -11.96 -6.30
N ALA A 193 0.16 -11.76 -6.24
CA ALA A 193 0.89 -10.93 -7.19
C ALA A 193 0.76 -11.44 -8.63
N GLN A 194 0.61 -12.76 -8.80
CA GLN A 194 0.41 -13.41 -10.11
C GLN A 194 -1.06 -13.48 -10.55
N SER A 195 -1.99 -13.26 -9.63
CA SER A 195 -3.42 -13.30 -9.92
C SER A 195 -3.87 -12.10 -10.75
N LYS A 196 -4.97 -12.26 -11.51
CA LYS A 196 -5.59 -11.17 -12.26
C LYS A 196 -6.88 -10.65 -11.63
N GLY A 197 -7.12 -9.36 -11.78
CA GLY A 197 -8.37 -8.70 -11.42
C GLY A 197 -8.40 -8.10 -10.00
N PRO A 198 -9.60 -7.72 -9.53
CA PRO A 198 -9.73 -6.85 -8.37
C PRO A 198 -9.36 -7.54 -7.05
N LEU A 199 -8.55 -6.86 -6.25
CA LEU A 199 -8.08 -7.27 -4.93
C LEU A 199 -8.42 -6.25 -3.83
N ILE A 200 -8.66 -5.00 -4.22
CA ILE A 200 -8.98 -3.88 -3.34
C ILE A 200 -10.38 -3.42 -3.69
N PHE A 201 -11.25 -3.36 -2.69
CA PHE A 201 -12.64 -2.97 -2.85
C PHE A 201 -12.91 -1.73 -2.03
N VAL A 202 -13.33 -0.67 -2.70
CA VAL A 202 -13.62 0.61 -2.06
C VAL A 202 -15.13 0.79 -2.03
N LYS A 203 -15.71 0.83 -0.84
CA LYS A 203 -17.14 1.08 -0.67
C LYS A 203 -17.40 2.58 -0.71
N ILE A 204 -18.28 3.00 -1.62
CA ILE A 204 -18.76 4.39 -1.65
C ILE A 204 -20.01 4.47 -0.77
N ASP A 205 -19.96 5.28 0.27
CA ASP A 205 -21.13 5.53 1.10
C ASP A 205 -22.15 6.39 0.35
N LYS A 206 -23.44 6.05 0.50
CA LYS A 206 -24.57 6.62 -0.26
C LYS A 206 -24.69 8.16 -0.18
N GLY A 207 -24.03 8.80 0.79
CA GLY A 207 -23.97 10.27 0.89
C GLY A 207 -23.19 10.94 -0.23
N TYR A 208 -22.35 10.21 -0.97
CA TYR A 208 -21.49 10.77 -2.03
C TYR A 208 -22.28 11.37 -3.21
N TYR A 209 -23.50 10.88 -3.47
CA TYR A 209 -24.37 11.37 -4.54
C TYR A 209 -25.47 12.34 -4.04
N GLN A 210 -25.54 12.62 -2.74
CA GLN A 210 -26.59 13.49 -2.16
C GLN A 210 -26.17 14.96 -2.04
N SER A 211 -24.94 15.30 -2.42
CA SER A 211 -24.39 16.67 -2.37
C SER A 211 -24.08 17.22 -3.76
N HIS A 212 -25.06 17.16 -4.67
CA HIS A 212 -25.10 17.95 -5.91
C HIS A 212 -26.48 18.61 -6.02
#